data_AF-A0A4Q9RSZ6-F1
#
_entry.id   AF-A0A4Q9RSZ6-F1
#
_cell.length_a   1.000
_cell.length_b   1.000
_cell.length_c   1.000
_cell.angle_alpha   90.00
_cell.angle_beta   90.00
_cell.angle_gamma   90.00
#
_symmetry.space_group_name_H-M   'P 1'
#
loop_
_entity.id
_entity.type
_entity.pdbx_description
1 polymer ?
#
loop_
_entity_poly.entity_id
_entity_poly.type
_entity_poly.pdbx_seq_one_letter_code
_entity_poly.pdbx_strand_id
1 'polypeptide(L)'
;MKNLTTSKLIKLAHFCLCAFLVINFYSCSRTSDDYTTSNLETEALLEGDLTLATSCQYTIVPEFNNVIFPSRSYTWSAEPSNLVDFTVDPLTFAITIQTLAEGTVTLSLNSDDGQVSSSTQVVIDDENDGILKILAIGNSFSEDALESHFWGLANAQGKQVIVGNMYIGGANLDTHATNASSDSNSYSYRKIDLDGTRTVTSGVSISEAVADENWDYISFQQASYESGLFETFINPLPIVYNAVRSHNSNPCTKYILHKTWAYAQNSTHSGFANYNNDQMTMFNGIIDAYILAENLIPVEMVVPAGTAIQNARTSFLGDGFTSDGYHLNDFGKYIASCTWYETLFGESVIGNSYSPDGMLPLYIELAQQAAHEAVLTPNEITELTDYQDPGGNGILTQPVFINFSTSDNPDGWNAYTGFLEGVAIPNMIYTNGQFTGIEAATTSRFRGVNNTSGAGSTTTDLNMDDSVSKSNFYSHALAWGSNDPIEESIIEFSGFESNDTYEFCFFASRNNVSDNRDTKYTLVGANEQSANLDAANNATNTVCISNVQADANGKIILKVAAGDSNNNGNQFYYINALRISPQ
;
A
#
# COMPACT_ATOMS: atom_id res chain seq x y z
N MET A 1 -30.98 14.99 23.35
CA MET A 1 -32.30 15.66 23.23
C MET A 1 -32.14 16.97 22.45
N LYS A 2 -32.44 16.96 21.14
CA LYS A 2 -33.18 18.00 20.39
C LYS A 2 -33.18 17.65 18.89
N ASN A 3 -34.33 17.15 18.46
CA ASN A 3 -35.02 17.31 17.18
C ASN A 3 -34.30 16.99 15.86
N LEU A 4 -34.40 15.71 15.47
CA LEU A 4 -34.56 15.34 14.06
C LEU A 4 -36.01 15.63 13.64
N THR A 5 -36.20 16.42 12.59
CA THR A 5 -37.48 16.56 11.88
C THR A 5 -37.28 16.21 10.41
N THR A 6 -37.61 14.97 10.09
CA THR A 6 -38.46 14.54 8.96
C THR A 6 -38.57 15.52 7.78
N SER A 7 -37.66 15.43 6.79
CA SER A 7 -37.88 16.04 5.47
C SER A 7 -37.27 15.26 4.29
N LYS A 8 -37.20 13.92 4.37
CA LYS A 8 -36.74 13.07 3.25
C LYS A 8 -37.68 11.92 2.85
N LEU A 9 -38.91 11.87 3.39
CA LEU A 9 -39.88 10.80 3.10
C LEU A 9 -41.08 11.21 2.21
N ILE A 10 -41.07 12.39 1.58
CA ILE A 10 -42.23 12.90 0.79
C ILE A 10 -41.92 13.11 -0.71
N LYS A 11 -40.71 12.79 -1.19
CA LYS A 11 -40.36 12.97 -2.62
C LYS A 11 -40.25 11.70 -3.47
N LEU A 12 -40.54 10.51 -2.92
CA LEU A 12 -40.61 9.27 -3.69
C LEU A 12 -42.04 8.74 -3.91
N ALA A 13 -43.05 9.32 -3.25
CA ALA A 13 -44.45 8.88 -3.34
C ALA A 13 -45.28 9.60 -4.43
N HIS A 14 -44.68 10.48 -5.24
CA HIS A 14 -45.40 11.29 -6.25
C HIS A 14 -45.07 10.95 -7.71
N PHE A 15 -44.33 9.87 -7.98
CA PHE A 15 -44.01 9.45 -9.37
C PHE A 15 -44.70 8.15 -9.82
N CYS A 16 -45.44 7.46 -8.96
CA CYS A 16 -46.14 6.21 -9.31
C CYS A 16 -47.68 6.33 -9.39
N LEU A 17 -48.25 7.53 -9.37
CA LEU A 17 -49.72 7.72 -9.35
C LEU A 17 -50.22 8.70 -10.41
N CYS A 18 -49.82 8.53 -11.69
CA CYS A 18 -50.37 9.35 -12.79
C CYS A 18 -50.40 8.65 -14.17
N ALA A 19 -50.43 7.32 -14.23
CA ALA A 19 -50.69 6.62 -15.48
C ALA A 19 -51.68 5.48 -15.20
N PHE A 20 -52.97 5.75 -15.39
CA PHE A 20 -54.06 4.82 -15.76
C PHE A 20 -55.41 5.38 -15.30
N LEU A 21 -56.01 6.29 -16.07
CA LEU A 21 -57.46 6.49 -16.01
C LEU A 21 -58.00 7.14 -17.29
N VAL A 22 -58.11 6.34 -18.35
CA VAL A 22 -59.03 6.62 -19.46
C VAL A 22 -59.62 5.29 -19.94
N ILE A 23 -60.78 4.90 -19.40
CA ILE A 23 -61.66 3.95 -20.08
C ILE A 23 -63.10 4.46 -20.00
N ASN A 24 -63.70 4.52 -21.18
CA ASN A 24 -65.04 4.97 -21.52
C ASN A 24 -66.14 4.14 -20.85
N PHE A 25 -67.21 4.82 -20.42
CA PHE A 25 -68.50 4.19 -20.13
C PHE A 25 -69.15 3.72 -21.43
N TYR A 26 -69.25 2.41 -21.63
CA TYR A 26 -70.29 1.81 -22.47
C TYR A 26 -70.96 0.65 -21.73
N SER A 27 -72.24 0.86 -21.42
CA SER A 27 -73.18 -0.12 -20.93
C SER A 27 -73.57 -1.07 -22.07
N CYS A 28 -73.34 -2.36 -21.90
CA CYS A 28 -74.08 -3.41 -22.61
C CYS A 28 -74.14 -4.67 -21.73
N SER A 29 -75.36 -5.03 -21.33
CA SER A 29 -75.71 -6.26 -20.66
C SER A 29 -75.31 -7.48 -21.51
N ARG A 30 -74.42 -8.32 -21.00
CA ARG A 30 -74.23 -9.67 -21.49
C ARG A 30 -74.02 -10.63 -20.33
N THR A 31 -74.56 -11.81 -20.56
CA THR A 31 -74.76 -12.97 -19.69
C THR A 31 -73.52 -13.40 -18.91
N SER A 32 -73.78 -13.93 -17.73
CA SER A 32 -72.85 -14.66 -16.86
C SER A 32 -72.13 -15.76 -17.64
N ASP A 33 -70.89 -15.48 -18.02
CA ASP A 33 -69.89 -16.46 -18.39
C ASP A 33 -68.70 -16.28 -17.44
N ASP A 34 -68.21 -17.41 -16.92
CA ASP A 34 -67.10 -17.56 -15.97
C ASP A 34 -65.93 -16.58 -16.19
N TYR A 35 -65.64 -15.77 -15.18
CA TYR A 35 -64.37 -15.07 -15.05
C TYR A 35 -63.83 -15.26 -13.63
N THR A 36 -63.37 -16.48 -13.33
CA THR A 36 -62.39 -16.73 -12.26
C THR A 36 -61.57 -17.98 -12.58
N THR A 37 -60.77 -17.97 -13.63
CA THR A 37 -59.48 -18.66 -13.55
C THR A 37 -58.49 -17.60 -13.06
N SER A 38 -58.32 -17.52 -11.74
CA SER A 38 -57.10 -16.97 -11.18
C SER A 38 -55.94 -17.61 -11.94
N ASN A 39 -55.11 -16.82 -12.63
CA ASN A 39 -53.86 -17.32 -13.20
C ASN A 39 -52.98 -17.69 -12.01
N LEU A 40 -53.19 -18.89 -11.47
CA LEU A 40 -52.33 -19.49 -10.48
C LEU A 40 -51.17 -20.12 -11.21
N GLU A 41 -49.97 -19.89 -10.70
CA GLU A 41 -48.81 -20.66 -11.06
C GLU A 41 -49.08 -22.16 -10.82
N THR A 42 -48.63 -22.97 -11.77
CA THR A 42 -48.73 -24.44 -11.75
C THR A 42 -47.36 -25.09 -11.60
N GLU A 43 -46.28 -24.33 -11.79
CA GLU A 43 -44.90 -24.77 -11.68
C GLU A 43 -44.05 -23.68 -11.01
N ALA A 44 -43.10 -24.12 -10.18
CA ALA A 44 -42.01 -23.30 -9.66
C ALA A 44 -40.71 -23.91 -10.18
N LEU A 45 -39.90 -23.11 -10.87
CA LEU A 45 -38.61 -23.51 -11.39
C LEU A 45 -37.52 -22.98 -10.45
N LEU A 46 -36.65 -23.89 -10.03
CA LEU A 46 -35.42 -23.57 -9.33
C LEU A 46 -34.25 -23.78 -10.29
N GLU A 47 -33.13 -23.14 -10.00
CA GLU A 47 -31.89 -23.46 -10.69
C GLU A 47 -31.50 -24.93 -10.48
N GLY A 48 -30.69 -25.47 -11.40
CA GLY A 48 -30.20 -26.84 -11.32
C GLY A 48 -29.31 -27.08 -10.09
N ASP A 49 -28.77 -28.30 -9.98
CA ASP A 49 -27.88 -28.64 -8.86
C ASP A 49 -26.68 -27.68 -8.80
N LEU A 50 -26.34 -27.24 -7.59
CA LEU A 50 -25.30 -26.27 -7.29
C LEU A 50 -24.17 -26.92 -6.52
N THR A 51 -22.94 -26.45 -6.76
CA THR A 51 -21.78 -26.72 -5.91
C THR A 51 -21.32 -25.41 -5.28
N LEU A 52 -21.31 -25.34 -3.95
CA LEU A 52 -20.91 -24.17 -3.17
C LEU A 52 -19.79 -24.55 -2.19
N ALA A 53 -18.90 -23.62 -1.90
CA ALA A 53 -17.92 -23.78 -0.83
C ALA A 53 -18.58 -23.69 0.56
N THR A 54 -17.93 -24.21 1.60
CA THR A 54 -18.28 -23.91 3.00
C THR A 54 -18.19 -22.40 3.28
N SER A 55 -19.02 -21.88 4.18
CA SER A 55 -19.12 -20.43 4.49
C SER A 55 -19.54 -19.51 3.33
N CYS A 56 -20.01 -20.07 2.22
CA CYS A 56 -20.52 -19.34 1.07
C CYS A 56 -21.92 -18.79 1.30
N GLN A 57 -22.15 -17.55 0.86
CA GLN A 57 -23.47 -16.96 0.78
C GLN A 57 -23.94 -16.98 -0.68
N TYR A 58 -25.14 -17.51 -0.94
CA TYR A 58 -25.70 -17.61 -2.29
C TYR A 58 -27.20 -17.33 -2.28
N THR A 59 -27.75 -16.75 -3.35
CA THR A 59 -29.18 -16.46 -3.45
C THR A 59 -29.83 -17.28 -4.55
N ILE A 60 -30.83 -18.08 -4.17
CA ILE A 60 -31.65 -18.88 -5.08
C ILE A 60 -32.96 -18.13 -5.32
N VAL A 61 -33.25 -17.82 -6.57
CA VAL A 61 -34.45 -17.08 -6.98
C VAL A 61 -35.41 -18.04 -7.70
N PRO A 62 -36.58 -18.37 -7.12
CA PRO A 62 -37.57 -19.19 -7.80
C PRO A 62 -38.27 -18.41 -8.92
N GLU A 63 -38.49 -19.07 -10.05
CA GLU A 63 -39.33 -18.56 -11.13
C GLU A 63 -40.69 -19.27 -11.13
N PHE A 64 -41.77 -18.49 -11.19
CA PHE A 64 -43.13 -19.01 -11.22
C PHE A 64 -43.74 -18.83 -12.61
N ASN A 65 -44.29 -19.90 -13.17
CA ASN A 65 -44.91 -19.80 -14.49
C ASN A 65 -46.22 -18.99 -14.44
N ASN A 66 -46.61 -18.40 -15.57
CA ASN A 66 -47.90 -17.71 -15.78
C ASN A 66 -48.17 -16.47 -14.91
N VAL A 67 -47.28 -16.12 -13.99
CA VAL A 67 -47.43 -15.00 -13.07
C VAL A 67 -46.15 -14.19 -12.98
N ILE A 68 -46.27 -12.89 -12.70
CA ILE A 68 -45.12 -12.01 -12.39
C ILE A 68 -44.84 -12.03 -10.88
N PHE A 69 -45.88 -12.26 -10.07
CA PHE A 69 -45.78 -12.45 -8.63
C PHE A 69 -46.56 -13.72 -8.24
N PRO A 70 -45.98 -14.59 -7.40
CA PRO A 70 -46.65 -15.80 -6.94
C PRO A 70 -47.95 -15.46 -6.21
N SER A 71 -49.03 -16.14 -6.60
CA SER A 71 -50.34 -15.98 -5.96
C SER A 71 -50.55 -16.95 -4.79
N ARG A 72 -49.78 -18.04 -4.77
CA ARG A 72 -49.70 -18.98 -3.64
C ARG A 72 -48.66 -18.51 -2.64
N SER A 73 -48.85 -18.93 -1.39
CA SER A 73 -47.80 -18.88 -0.39
C SER A 73 -46.93 -20.12 -0.47
N TYR A 74 -45.64 -19.94 -0.19
CA TYR A 74 -44.64 -20.99 -0.30
C TYR A 74 -43.78 -21.09 0.96
N THR A 75 -43.39 -22.31 1.27
CA THR A 75 -42.50 -22.64 2.38
C THR A 75 -41.25 -23.37 1.86
N TRP A 76 -40.09 -22.92 2.33
CA TRP A 76 -38.80 -23.57 2.08
C TRP A 76 -38.45 -24.57 3.20
N SER A 77 -37.79 -25.66 2.83
CA SER A 77 -37.17 -26.61 3.76
C SER A 77 -35.80 -27.06 3.25
N ALA A 78 -34.88 -27.33 4.18
CA ALA A 78 -33.55 -27.86 3.89
C ALA A 78 -33.39 -29.23 4.57
N GLU A 79 -32.91 -30.24 3.83
CA GLU A 79 -32.63 -31.57 4.38
C GLU A 79 -31.26 -32.08 3.88
N PRO A 80 -30.28 -32.34 4.78
CA PRO A 80 -30.33 -32.13 6.21
C PRO A 80 -30.20 -30.64 6.59
N SER A 81 -30.99 -30.19 7.56
CA SER A 81 -31.13 -28.76 7.88
C SER A 81 -29.91 -28.12 8.55
N ASN A 82 -28.95 -28.92 9.02
CA ASN A 82 -27.76 -28.42 9.73
C ASN A 82 -26.61 -28.01 8.79
N LEU A 83 -26.79 -28.16 7.47
CA LEU A 83 -25.77 -27.82 6.48
C LEU A 83 -25.89 -26.40 5.94
N VAL A 84 -27.06 -25.78 6.07
CA VAL A 84 -27.33 -24.42 5.60
C VAL A 84 -28.25 -23.69 6.57
N ASP A 85 -28.03 -22.40 6.74
CA ASP A 85 -29.04 -21.47 7.19
C ASP A 85 -29.59 -20.70 5.99
N PHE A 86 -30.84 -20.23 6.04
CA PHE A 86 -31.36 -19.37 4.99
C PHE A 86 -32.39 -18.37 5.48
N THR A 87 -32.47 -17.24 4.76
CA THR A 87 -33.51 -16.23 4.92
C THR A 87 -34.38 -16.17 3.68
N VAL A 88 -35.68 -15.91 3.83
CA VAL A 88 -36.65 -15.90 2.72
C VAL A 88 -37.11 -14.47 2.47
N ASP A 89 -37.03 -14.01 1.23
CA ASP A 89 -37.68 -12.78 0.80
C ASP A 89 -39.21 -12.99 0.75
N PRO A 90 -40.00 -12.20 1.49
CA PRO A 90 -41.43 -12.46 1.67
C PRO A 90 -42.30 -12.15 0.43
N LEU A 91 -41.74 -11.50 -0.61
CA LEU A 91 -42.48 -11.12 -1.81
C LEU A 91 -42.19 -12.06 -2.98
N THR A 92 -40.93 -12.46 -3.11
CA THR A 92 -40.41 -13.26 -4.22
C THR A 92 -40.20 -14.73 -3.85
N PHE A 93 -40.17 -15.05 -2.56
CA PHE A 93 -39.73 -16.34 -2.01
C PHE A 93 -38.31 -16.73 -2.40
N ALA A 94 -37.48 -15.78 -2.86
CA ALA A 94 -36.06 -16.00 -3.01
C ALA A 94 -35.44 -16.34 -1.64
N ILE A 95 -34.48 -17.26 -1.61
CA ILE A 95 -33.72 -17.55 -0.40
C ILE A 95 -32.28 -17.12 -0.54
N THR A 96 -31.76 -16.47 0.50
CA THR A 96 -30.32 -16.29 0.66
C THR A 96 -29.83 -17.33 1.64
N ILE A 97 -29.06 -18.29 1.14
CA ILE A 97 -28.47 -19.40 1.89
C ILE A 97 -27.07 -19.03 2.38
N GLN A 98 -26.73 -19.50 3.57
CA GLN A 98 -25.39 -19.50 4.16
C GLN A 98 -24.98 -20.96 4.37
N THR A 99 -23.95 -21.43 3.67
CA THR A 99 -23.44 -22.79 3.87
C THR A 99 -22.67 -22.88 5.19
N LEU A 100 -22.90 -23.97 5.94
CA LEU A 100 -22.39 -24.15 7.30
C LEU A 100 -21.40 -25.32 7.40
N ALA A 101 -21.64 -26.41 6.69
CA ALA A 101 -20.83 -27.62 6.76
C ALA A 101 -20.90 -28.42 5.45
N GLU A 102 -19.86 -29.21 5.20
CA GLU A 102 -19.78 -30.12 4.06
C GLU A 102 -20.96 -31.10 3.99
N GLY A 103 -21.35 -31.42 2.76
CA GLY A 103 -22.33 -32.44 2.46
C GLY A 103 -23.32 -31.97 1.40
N THR A 104 -24.30 -32.82 1.11
CA THR A 104 -25.35 -32.48 0.14
C THR A 104 -26.63 -32.14 0.88
N VAL A 105 -27.16 -30.95 0.63
CA VAL A 105 -28.47 -30.51 1.13
C VAL A 105 -29.46 -30.43 -0.03
N THR A 106 -30.67 -30.94 0.19
CA THR A 106 -31.80 -30.72 -0.73
C THR A 106 -32.62 -29.54 -0.20
N LEU A 107 -32.70 -28.47 -0.99
CA LEU A 107 -33.57 -27.33 -0.74
C LEU A 107 -34.88 -27.55 -1.49
N SER A 108 -36.00 -27.56 -0.77
CA SER A 108 -37.33 -27.79 -1.34
C SER A 108 -38.25 -26.60 -1.11
N LEU A 109 -38.88 -26.14 -2.19
CA LEU A 109 -39.90 -25.09 -2.21
C LEU A 109 -41.27 -25.72 -2.44
N ASN A 110 -42.18 -25.57 -1.48
CA ASN A 110 -43.51 -26.17 -1.55
C ASN A 110 -44.60 -25.10 -1.37
N SER A 111 -45.61 -25.10 -2.23
CA SER A 111 -46.81 -24.28 -2.02
C SER A 111 -47.58 -24.81 -0.83
N ASP A 112 -48.12 -23.94 0.01
CA ASP A 112 -48.80 -24.34 1.25
C ASP A 112 -50.08 -25.17 1.02
N ASP A 113 -50.68 -25.08 -0.18
CA ASP A 113 -51.84 -25.89 -0.58
C ASP A 113 -51.45 -27.20 -1.30
N GLY A 114 -50.15 -27.50 -1.39
CA GLY A 114 -49.59 -28.75 -1.87
C GLY A 114 -49.69 -29.00 -3.37
N GLN A 115 -50.00 -27.99 -4.19
CA GLN A 115 -50.18 -28.15 -5.63
C GLN A 115 -48.89 -27.97 -6.44
N VAL A 116 -47.92 -27.21 -5.92
CA VAL A 116 -46.66 -26.89 -6.59
C VAL A 116 -45.50 -27.24 -5.65
N SER A 117 -44.53 -27.99 -6.15
CA SER A 117 -43.31 -28.34 -5.43
C SER A 117 -42.12 -28.32 -6.37
N SER A 118 -40.99 -27.82 -5.89
CA SER A 118 -39.71 -27.83 -6.62
C SER A 118 -38.57 -28.07 -5.64
N SER A 119 -37.46 -28.62 -6.13
CA SER A 119 -36.28 -28.87 -5.30
C SER A 119 -35.00 -28.72 -6.11
N THR A 120 -33.94 -28.26 -5.45
CA THR A 120 -32.58 -28.24 -5.98
C THR A 120 -31.62 -28.85 -4.96
N GLN A 121 -30.57 -29.52 -5.43
CA GLN A 121 -29.49 -30.01 -4.56
C GLN A 121 -28.36 -29.00 -4.51
N VAL A 122 -27.88 -28.72 -3.32
CA VAL A 122 -26.64 -27.97 -3.09
C VAL A 122 -25.63 -28.94 -2.51
N VAL A 123 -24.58 -29.20 -3.28
CA VAL A 123 -23.36 -29.88 -2.82
C VAL A 123 -22.48 -28.83 -2.19
N ILE A 124 -22.18 -29.00 -0.90
CA ILE A 124 -21.29 -28.13 -0.15
C ILE A 124 -19.97 -28.87 0.00
N ASP A 125 -18.97 -28.39 -0.72
CA ASP A 125 -17.61 -28.92 -0.66
C ASP A 125 -16.73 -27.99 0.19
N ASP A 126 -15.81 -28.56 0.96
CA ASP A 126 -14.78 -27.77 1.65
C ASP A 126 -13.64 -27.47 0.69
N GLU A 127 -13.91 -26.55 -0.24
CA GLU A 127 -12.85 -25.91 -1.03
C GLU A 127 -12.05 -24.89 -0.21
N ASN A 128 -12.31 -24.75 1.09
CA ASN A 128 -11.50 -23.94 1.97
C ASN A 128 -10.17 -24.66 2.24
N ASP A 129 -9.31 -24.65 1.22
CA ASP A 129 -7.92 -25.11 1.29
C ASP A 129 -7.05 -24.24 2.23
N GLY A 130 -7.64 -23.20 2.84
CA GLY A 130 -6.98 -22.24 3.72
C GLY A 130 -6.09 -21.26 2.96
N ILE A 131 -6.15 -21.24 1.63
CA ILE A 131 -5.38 -20.36 0.76
C ILE A 131 -6.28 -19.21 0.33
N LEU A 132 -5.91 -17.98 0.68
CA LEU A 132 -6.60 -16.79 0.20
C LEU A 132 -6.16 -16.49 -1.25
N LYS A 133 -7.09 -16.56 -2.19
CA LYS A 133 -6.87 -16.31 -3.62
C LYS A 133 -7.52 -15.00 -4.04
N ILE A 134 -6.72 -14.02 -4.46
CA ILE A 134 -7.18 -12.69 -4.90
C ILE A 134 -6.75 -12.39 -6.32
N LEU A 135 -7.70 -12.00 -7.18
CA LEU A 135 -7.42 -11.43 -8.50
C LEU A 135 -7.72 -9.93 -8.50
N ALA A 136 -6.75 -9.12 -8.89
CA ALA A 136 -6.95 -7.70 -9.14
C ALA A 136 -7.09 -7.40 -10.63
N ILE A 137 -8.14 -6.66 -11.00
CA ILE A 137 -8.30 -6.09 -12.33
C ILE A 137 -7.99 -4.60 -12.25
N GLY A 138 -6.80 -4.23 -12.73
CA GLY A 138 -6.29 -2.88 -12.54
C GLY A 138 -5.08 -2.54 -13.41
N ASN A 139 -4.08 -1.95 -12.77
CA ASN A 139 -2.97 -1.27 -13.44
C ASN A 139 -1.76 -1.16 -12.48
N SER A 140 -0.92 -0.13 -12.62
CA SER A 140 0.22 0.10 -11.72
C SER A 140 -0.18 0.33 -10.26
N PHE A 141 -1.41 0.76 -9.97
CA PHE A 141 -1.84 0.96 -8.58
C PHE A 141 -2.21 -0.37 -7.88
N SER A 142 -2.72 -1.36 -8.61
CA SER A 142 -2.87 -2.72 -8.03
C SER A 142 -1.51 -3.41 -7.89
N GLU A 143 -0.58 -3.15 -8.81
CA GLU A 143 0.82 -3.58 -8.69
C GLU A 143 1.47 -3.03 -7.41
N ASP A 144 1.37 -1.72 -7.18
CA ASP A 144 1.92 -1.07 -5.98
C ASP A 144 1.37 -1.68 -4.68
N ALA A 145 0.08 -2.06 -4.66
CA ALA A 145 -0.56 -2.56 -3.45
C ALA A 145 -0.33 -4.05 -3.17
N LEU A 146 -0.26 -4.89 -4.21
CA LEU A 146 -0.31 -6.35 -4.07
C LEU A 146 0.97 -7.08 -4.47
N GLU A 147 1.79 -6.52 -5.36
CA GLU A 147 2.91 -7.27 -5.94
C GLU A 147 4.22 -7.19 -5.14
N SER A 148 4.32 -6.28 -4.16
CA SER A 148 5.58 -6.01 -3.44
C SER A 148 5.63 -6.68 -2.06
N HIS A 149 4.66 -6.40 -1.18
CA HIS A 149 4.77 -6.78 0.24
C HIS A 149 3.63 -7.67 0.76
N PHE A 150 2.49 -7.72 0.07
CA PHE A 150 1.30 -8.44 0.55
C PHE A 150 1.56 -9.92 0.83
N TRP A 151 2.26 -10.62 -0.07
CA TRP A 151 2.65 -12.01 0.14
C TRP A 151 3.55 -12.17 1.38
N GLY A 152 4.53 -11.28 1.56
CA GLY A 152 5.44 -11.30 2.71
C GLY A 152 4.71 -11.11 4.04
N LEU A 153 3.76 -10.18 4.10
CA LEU A 153 2.89 -9.95 5.26
C LEU A 153 2.07 -11.19 5.62
N ALA A 154 1.47 -11.85 4.62
CA ALA A 154 0.70 -13.06 4.84
C ALA A 154 1.59 -14.23 5.31
N ASN A 155 2.71 -14.46 4.62
CA ASN A 155 3.64 -15.54 4.93
C ASN A 155 4.25 -15.40 6.35
N ALA A 156 4.55 -14.19 6.80
CA ALA A 156 5.05 -13.95 8.15
C ALA A 156 4.06 -14.35 9.26
N GLN A 157 2.77 -14.46 8.95
CA GLN A 157 1.72 -14.93 9.84
C GLN A 157 1.30 -16.39 9.56
N GLY A 158 2.08 -17.11 8.74
CA GLY A 158 1.79 -18.49 8.35
C GLY A 158 0.54 -18.65 7.48
N LYS A 159 0.08 -17.56 6.83
CA LYS A 159 -1.08 -17.57 5.93
C LYS A 159 -0.61 -17.80 4.50
N GLN A 160 -1.35 -18.62 3.75
CA GLN A 160 -1.06 -18.89 2.35
C GLN A 160 -1.91 -17.99 1.47
N VAL A 161 -1.29 -17.40 0.44
CA VAL A 161 -1.98 -16.53 -0.52
C VAL A 161 -1.54 -16.83 -1.94
N ILE A 162 -2.46 -16.67 -2.88
CA ILE A 162 -2.18 -16.58 -4.32
C ILE A 162 -2.72 -15.23 -4.80
N VAL A 163 -1.90 -14.49 -5.54
CA VAL A 163 -2.24 -13.15 -6.01
C VAL A 163 -2.14 -13.11 -7.52
N GLY A 164 -3.26 -12.83 -8.19
CA GLY A 164 -3.30 -12.47 -9.60
C GLY A 164 -3.45 -10.95 -9.77
N ASN A 165 -2.75 -10.36 -10.73
CA ASN A 165 -2.94 -8.97 -11.15
C ASN A 165 -3.04 -8.88 -12.68
N MET A 166 -4.22 -8.50 -13.16
CA MET A 166 -4.53 -8.20 -14.55
C MET A 166 -4.09 -6.78 -14.88
N TYR A 167 -2.84 -6.65 -15.30
CA TYR A 167 -2.17 -5.37 -15.48
C TYR A 167 -2.28 -4.84 -16.92
N ILE A 168 -2.75 -3.60 -17.05
CA ILE A 168 -2.51 -2.72 -18.21
C ILE A 168 -2.11 -1.34 -17.68
N GLY A 169 -0.97 -0.80 -18.12
CA GLY A 169 -0.46 0.48 -17.64
C GLY A 169 -1.45 1.63 -17.88
N GLY A 170 -1.84 2.33 -16.81
CA GLY A 170 -2.78 3.46 -16.88
C GLY A 170 -4.22 3.13 -17.27
N ALA A 171 -4.59 1.84 -17.33
CA ALA A 171 -5.94 1.43 -17.71
C ALA A 171 -6.99 1.97 -16.74
N ASN A 172 -8.03 2.58 -17.31
CA ASN A 172 -9.24 2.99 -16.62
C ASN A 172 -10.35 1.94 -16.80
N LEU A 173 -11.46 2.10 -16.08
CA LEU A 173 -12.59 1.18 -16.14
C LEU A 173 -13.15 1.03 -17.55
N ASP A 174 -13.19 2.07 -18.38
CA ASP A 174 -13.63 1.98 -19.78
C ASP A 174 -12.73 1.07 -20.63
N THR A 175 -11.42 1.11 -20.38
CA THR A 175 -10.45 0.20 -21.02
C THR A 175 -10.74 -1.24 -20.62
N HIS A 176 -10.96 -1.49 -19.33
CA HIS A 176 -11.33 -2.82 -18.83
C HIS A 176 -12.68 -3.28 -19.40
N ALA A 177 -13.68 -2.40 -19.45
CA ALA A 177 -15.01 -2.70 -19.96
C ALA A 177 -14.99 -3.07 -21.45
N THR A 178 -14.18 -2.36 -22.23
CA THR A 178 -13.94 -2.68 -23.65
C THR A 178 -13.33 -4.07 -23.78
N ASN A 179 -12.22 -4.32 -23.06
CA ASN A 179 -11.53 -5.61 -23.11
C ASN A 179 -12.39 -6.77 -22.60
N ALA A 180 -13.22 -6.53 -21.59
CA ALA A 180 -14.14 -7.53 -21.03
C ALA A 180 -15.26 -7.86 -22.02
N SER A 181 -15.81 -6.86 -22.70
CA SER A 181 -16.89 -7.04 -23.68
C SER A 181 -16.44 -7.82 -24.92
N SER A 182 -15.18 -7.68 -25.31
CA SER A 182 -14.59 -8.40 -26.45
C SER A 182 -13.66 -9.55 -26.05
N ASP A 183 -13.63 -9.90 -24.76
CA ASP A 183 -12.74 -10.88 -24.12
C ASP A 183 -11.30 -10.86 -24.70
N SER A 184 -10.72 -9.66 -24.78
CA SER A 184 -9.48 -9.45 -25.51
C SER A 184 -8.24 -9.81 -24.70
N ASN A 185 -7.33 -10.57 -25.33
CA ASN A 185 -6.00 -10.97 -24.85
C ASN A 185 -5.03 -9.78 -24.72
N SER A 186 -5.35 -8.81 -23.87
CA SER A 186 -4.65 -7.52 -23.77
C SER A 186 -3.84 -7.34 -22.49
N TYR A 187 -3.98 -8.23 -21.52
CA TYR A 187 -3.40 -8.07 -20.20
C TYR A 187 -2.00 -8.68 -20.11
N SER A 188 -1.14 -8.03 -19.33
CA SER A 188 0.03 -8.65 -18.73
C SER A 188 -0.41 -9.28 -17.42
N TYR A 189 -0.84 -10.53 -17.43
CA TYR A 189 -1.23 -11.24 -16.22
C TYR A 189 0.00 -11.54 -15.37
N ARG A 190 -0.01 -11.09 -14.11
CA ARG A 190 1.10 -11.24 -13.17
C ARG A 190 0.59 -12.05 -11.99
N LYS A 191 1.28 -13.13 -11.65
CA LYS A 191 0.83 -14.05 -10.59
C LYS A 191 1.94 -14.24 -9.55
N ILE A 192 1.58 -14.19 -8.28
CA ILE A 192 2.44 -14.59 -7.16
C ILE A 192 1.88 -15.90 -6.63
N ASP A 193 2.67 -16.96 -6.76
CA ASP A 193 2.31 -18.30 -6.31
C ASP A 193 2.60 -18.50 -4.81
N LEU A 194 2.23 -19.66 -4.27
CA LEU A 194 2.34 -19.99 -2.85
C LEU A 194 3.74 -19.83 -2.25
N ASP A 195 4.78 -20.01 -3.07
CA ASP A 195 6.19 -19.87 -2.67
C ASP A 195 6.72 -18.43 -2.76
N GLY A 196 5.86 -17.47 -3.16
CA GLY A 196 6.21 -16.08 -3.38
C GLY A 196 6.83 -15.80 -4.75
N THR A 197 6.93 -16.82 -5.62
CA THR A 197 7.46 -16.65 -6.97
C THR A 197 6.49 -15.83 -7.81
N ARG A 198 7.02 -14.76 -8.41
CA ARG A 198 6.26 -13.90 -9.31
C ARG A 198 6.48 -14.26 -10.77
N THR A 199 5.41 -14.59 -11.49
CA THR A 199 5.41 -14.87 -12.92
C THR A 199 4.68 -13.78 -13.72
N VAL A 200 5.02 -13.63 -15.00
CA VAL A 200 4.38 -12.67 -15.92
C VAL A 200 4.05 -13.36 -17.23
N THR A 201 2.78 -13.32 -17.60
CA THR A 201 2.25 -13.90 -18.83
C THR A 201 1.54 -12.82 -19.65
N SER A 202 2.07 -12.54 -20.84
CA SER A 202 1.48 -11.56 -21.75
C SER A 202 0.32 -12.14 -22.57
N GLY A 203 -0.66 -11.30 -22.91
CA GLY A 203 -1.71 -11.67 -23.85
C GLY A 203 -2.78 -12.56 -23.23
N VAL A 204 -3.11 -12.31 -21.97
CA VAL A 204 -4.17 -13.02 -21.23
C VAL A 204 -5.45 -12.19 -21.30
N SER A 205 -6.58 -12.87 -21.47
CA SER A 205 -7.93 -12.30 -21.45
C SER A 205 -8.55 -12.33 -20.05
N ILE A 206 -9.70 -11.67 -19.85
CA ILE A 206 -10.40 -11.71 -18.55
C ILE A 206 -10.92 -13.12 -18.28
N SER A 207 -11.49 -13.81 -19.28
CA SER A 207 -11.99 -15.17 -19.08
C SER A 207 -10.88 -16.14 -18.67
N GLU A 208 -9.71 -16.07 -19.29
CA GLU A 208 -8.56 -16.91 -18.96
C GLU A 208 -8.08 -16.69 -17.52
N ALA A 209 -7.95 -15.43 -17.07
CA ALA A 209 -7.50 -15.13 -15.71
C ALA A 209 -8.55 -15.48 -14.64
N VAL A 210 -9.84 -15.28 -14.95
CA VAL A 210 -10.93 -15.67 -14.04
C VAL A 210 -11.01 -17.18 -13.88
N ALA A 211 -10.69 -17.95 -14.92
CA ALA A 211 -10.66 -19.41 -14.88
C ALA A 211 -9.34 -20.00 -14.32
N ASP A 212 -8.33 -19.18 -14.03
CA ASP A 212 -7.01 -19.62 -13.57
C ASP A 212 -7.03 -20.19 -12.15
N GLU A 213 -7.89 -19.66 -11.28
CA GLU A 213 -8.06 -20.10 -9.90
C GLU A 213 -9.53 -20.00 -9.47
N ASN A 214 -9.92 -20.76 -8.44
CA ASN A 214 -11.18 -20.53 -7.74
C ASN A 214 -11.03 -19.32 -6.81
N TRP A 215 -10.99 -18.12 -7.39
CA TRP A 215 -10.74 -16.88 -6.67
C TRP A 215 -11.74 -16.66 -5.52
N ASP A 216 -11.24 -16.39 -4.31
CA ASP A 216 -12.08 -15.97 -3.19
C ASP A 216 -12.55 -14.53 -3.39
N TYR A 217 -11.64 -13.70 -3.89
CA TYR A 217 -11.87 -12.29 -4.11
C TYR A 217 -11.45 -11.88 -5.52
N ILE A 218 -12.27 -11.02 -6.15
CA ILE A 218 -11.89 -10.29 -7.36
C ILE A 218 -12.09 -8.80 -7.11
N SER A 219 -11.03 -8.01 -7.31
CA SER A 219 -11.05 -6.58 -7.08
C SER A 219 -11.11 -5.74 -8.36
N PHE A 220 -11.77 -4.59 -8.24
CA PHE A 220 -11.83 -3.56 -9.28
C PHE A 220 -11.34 -2.22 -8.75
N GLN A 221 -10.80 -1.40 -9.65
CA GLN A 221 -10.40 -0.03 -9.37
C GLN A 221 -10.52 0.85 -10.61
N GLN A 222 -10.64 2.16 -10.39
CA GLN A 222 -10.50 3.15 -11.45
C GLN A 222 -9.04 3.59 -11.63
N ALA A 223 -8.70 4.10 -12.82
CA ALA A 223 -7.45 4.81 -13.03
C ALA A 223 -7.35 6.02 -12.10
N SER A 224 -6.14 6.30 -11.59
CA SER A 224 -5.97 7.27 -10.52
C SER A 224 -6.43 8.69 -10.89
N TYR A 225 -6.28 9.12 -12.14
CA TYR A 225 -6.73 10.44 -12.60
C TYR A 225 -8.26 10.58 -12.68
N GLU A 226 -9.01 9.47 -12.71
CA GLU A 226 -10.48 9.42 -12.71
C GLU A 226 -11.07 8.89 -11.40
N SER A 227 -10.22 8.46 -10.46
CA SER A 227 -10.62 7.75 -9.24
C SER A 227 -11.57 8.50 -8.31
N GLY A 228 -11.58 9.83 -8.36
CA GLY A 228 -12.52 10.68 -7.62
C GLY A 228 -13.68 11.23 -8.44
N LEU A 229 -13.94 10.68 -9.63
CA LEU A 229 -15.00 11.12 -10.55
C LEU A 229 -16.04 10.00 -10.71
N PHE A 230 -17.09 10.00 -9.87
CA PHE A 230 -18.08 8.91 -9.80
C PHE A 230 -18.71 8.55 -11.16
N GLU A 231 -19.01 9.54 -11.98
CA GLU A 231 -19.55 9.39 -13.34
C GLU A 231 -18.74 8.44 -14.23
N THR A 232 -17.45 8.30 -13.99
CA THR A 232 -16.57 7.37 -14.72
C THR A 232 -16.71 5.91 -14.28
N PHE A 233 -17.45 5.64 -13.21
CA PHE A 233 -17.74 4.29 -12.72
C PHE A 233 -19.09 3.77 -13.24
N ILE A 234 -20.07 4.66 -13.42
CA ILE A 234 -21.50 4.33 -13.63
C ILE A 234 -21.72 3.26 -14.70
N ASN A 235 -21.11 3.42 -15.87
CA ASN A 235 -21.28 2.47 -16.97
C ASN A 235 -20.22 1.36 -16.98
N PRO A 236 -18.92 1.65 -16.89
CA PRO A 236 -17.93 0.61 -17.11
C PRO A 236 -17.80 -0.37 -15.94
N LEU A 237 -18.00 0.05 -14.68
CA LEU A 237 -17.86 -0.86 -13.53
C LEU A 237 -18.87 -2.03 -13.62
N PRO A 238 -20.19 -1.81 -13.82
CA PRO A 238 -21.12 -2.90 -14.04
C PRO A 238 -20.78 -3.78 -15.25
N ILE A 239 -20.24 -3.21 -16.34
CA ILE A 239 -19.86 -3.99 -17.53
C ILE A 239 -18.73 -4.96 -17.20
N VAL A 240 -17.66 -4.48 -16.57
CA VAL A 240 -16.53 -5.32 -16.17
C VAL A 240 -16.98 -6.39 -15.18
N TYR A 241 -17.74 -6.00 -14.15
CA TYR A 241 -18.29 -6.92 -13.16
C TYR A 241 -19.13 -8.03 -13.81
N ASN A 242 -20.08 -7.68 -14.68
CA ASN A 242 -20.97 -8.65 -15.31
C ASN A 242 -20.20 -9.63 -16.21
N ALA A 243 -19.20 -9.13 -16.96
CA ALA A 243 -18.34 -9.98 -17.78
C ALA A 243 -17.54 -10.96 -16.90
N VAL A 244 -16.86 -10.47 -15.86
CA VAL A 244 -16.15 -11.32 -14.89
C VAL A 244 -17.08 -12.35 -14.27
N ARG A 245 -18.25 -11.94 -13.78
CA ARG A 245 -19.24 -12.85 -13.18
C ARG A 245 -19.71 -13.91 -14.17
N SER A 246 -19.88 -13.57 -15.45
CA SER A 246 -20.30 -14.52 -16.48
C SER A 246 -19.25 -15.58 -16.82
N HIS A 247 -17.96 -15.29 -16.60
CA HIS A 247 -16.86 -16.23 -16.80
C HIS A 247 -16.49 -16.99 -15.52
N ASN A 248 -16.95 -16.52 -14.36
CA ASN A 248 -16.61 -17.10 -13.09
C ASN A 248 -17.55 -18.25 -12.74
N SER A 249 -17.04 -19.47 -12.78
CA SER A 249 -17.77 -20.67 -12.37
C SER A 249 -17.87 -20.81 -10.85
N ASN A 250 -17.10 -20.05 -10.06
CA ASN A 250 -17.19 -20.05 -8.61
C ASN A 250 -18.29 -19.06 -8.16
N PRO A 251 -19.47 -19.55 -7.73
CA PRO A 251 -20.56 -18.67 -7.30
C PRO A 251 -20.24 -17.91 -6.01
N CYS A 252 -19.28 -18.40 -5.21
CA CYS A 252 -18.89 -17.90 -3.89
C CYS A 252 -17.83 -16.80 -3.91
N THR A 253 -17.25 -16.50 -5.09
CA THR A 253 -16.32 -15.38 -5.22
C THR A 253 -16.97 -14.07 -4.81
N LYS A 254 -16.28 -13.35 -3.93
CA LYS A 254 -16.65 -12.03 -3.44
C LYS A 254 -15.98 -10.95 -4.29
N TYR A 255 -16.69 -9.85 -4.50
CA TYR A 255 -16.20 -8.76 -5.31
C TYR A 255 -15.89 -7.55 -4.43
N ILE A 256 -14.73 -6.94 -4.63
CA ILE A 256 -14.25 -5.86 -3.77
C ILE A 256 -13.79 -4.66 -4.59
N LEU A 257 -13.77 -3.49 -3.97
CA LEU A 257 -13.22 -2.29 -4.60
C LEU A 257 -11.90 -1.90 -3.94
N HIS A 258 -10.88 -1.63 -4.75
CA HIS A 258 -9.61 -1.08 -4.26
C HIS A 258 -9.67 0.44 -4.34
N LYS A 259 -9.87 1.09 -3.19
CA LYS A 259 -9.93 2.55 -3.07
C LYS A 259 -8.51 3.10 -3.00
N THR A 260 -8.06 3.66 -4.13
CA THR A 260 -6.70 4.15 -4.34
C THR A 260 -6.45 5.52 -3.68
N TRP A 261 -5.24 6.03 -3.77
CA TRP A 261 -4.77 7.24 -3.07
C TRP A 261 -4.79 8.51 -3.93
N ALA A 262 -4.91 9.65 -3.25
CA ALA A 262 -4.67 10.95 -3.85
C ALA A 262 -3.19 11.15 -4.19
N TYR A 263 -2.91 11.92 -5.24
CA TYR A 263 -1.55 12.29 -5.63
C TYR A 263 -0.84 13.15 -4.59
N ALA A 264 0.49 13.23 -4.69
CA ALA A 264 1.28 14.19 -3.93
C ALA A 264 0.84 15.63 -4.26
N GLN A 265 0.91 16.53 -3.28
CA GLN A 265 0.61 17.96 -3.38
C GLN A 265 1.43 18.63 -4.49
N ASN A 266 2.66 18.19 -4.71
CA ASN A 266 3.55 18.70 -5.76
C ASN A 266 3.49 17.91 -7.07
N SER A 267 2.52 16.99 -7.22
CA SER A 267 2.39 16.17 -8.42
C SER A 267 2.20 17.03 -9.66
N THR A 268 2.92 16.68 -10.72
CA THR A 268 2.80 17.34 -12.04
C THR A 268 1.99 16.49 -13.01
N HIS A 269 1.39 15.39 -12.54
CA HIS A 269 0.58 14.51 -13.38
C HIS A 269 -0.62 15.29 -13.94
N SER A 270 -0.79 15.29 -15.26
CA SER A 270 -1.82 16.11 -15.93
C SER A 270 -3.25 15.82 -15.45
N GLY A 271 -3.53 14.59 -15.03
CA GLY A 271 -4.81 14.19 -14.45
C GLY A 271 -5.12 14.83 -13.09
N PHE A 272 -4.13 15.42 -12.40
CA PHE A 272 -4.36 16.10 -11.13
C PHE A 272 -5.20 17.38 -11.30
N ALA A 273 -5.22 17.94 -12.52
CA ALA A 273 -6.04 19.09 -12.88
C ALA A 273 -7.55 18.82 -12.73
N ASN A 274 -7.99 17.56 -12.80
CA ASN A 274 -9.37 17.16 -12.51
C ASN A 274 -9.80 17.53 -11.08
N TYR A 275 -8.83 17.66 -10.17
CA TYR A 275 -9.01 17.95 -8.75
C TYR A 275 -8.41 19.31 -8.38
N ASN A 276 -8.32 20.24 -9.33
CA ASN A 276 -7.71 21.56 -9.15
C ASN A 276 -6.23 21.53 -8.71
N ASN A 277 -5.52 20.42 -8.95
CA ASN A 277 -4.19 20.15 -8.41
C ASN A 277 -4.12 20.25 -6.88
N ASP A 278 -5.19 19.80 -6.20
CA ASP A 278 -5.29 19.81 -4.75
C ASP A 278 -5.50 18.40 -4.20
N GLN A 279 -4.59 17.98 -3.31
CA GLN A 279 -4.56 16.61 -2.78
C GLN A 279 -5.83 16.28 -2.00
N MET A 280 -6.32 17.23 -1.19
CA MET A 280 -7.51 17.01 -0.36
C MET A 280 -8.78 16.98 -1.19
N THR A 281 -8.88 17.79 -2.24
CA THR A 281 -9.96 17.73 -3.24
C THR A 281 -9.98 16.36 -3.91
N MET A 282 -8.81 15.84 -4.31
CA MET A 282 -8.70 14.50 -4.89
C MET A 282 -9.08 13.40 -3.90
N PHE A 283 -8.54 13.44 -2.68
CA PHE A 283 -8.85 12.48 -1.63
C PHE A 283 -10.36 12.42 -1.34
N ASN A 284 -10.98 13.57 -1.09
CA ASN A 284 -12.43 13.64 -0.82
C ASN A 284 -13.25 13.13 -2.01
N GLY A 285 -12.85 13.48 -3.24
CA GLY A 285 -13.50 12.96 -4.45
C GLY A 285 -13.42 11.44 -4.56
N ILE A 286 -12.27 10.85 -4.21
CA ILE A 286 -12.09 9.39 -4.17
C ILE A 286 -13.01 8.74 -3.13
N ILE A 287 -13.09 9.30 -1.92
CA ILE A 287 -14.00 8.80 -0.88
C ILE A 287 -15.45 8.81 -1.38
N ASP A 288 -15.91 9.94 -1.90
CA ASP A 288 -17.28 10.11 -2.41
C ASP A 288 -17.57 9.16 -3.57
N ALA A 289 -16.65 9.03 -4.54
CA ALA A 289 -16.83 8.19 -5.71
C ALA A 289 -16.96 6.70 -5.35
N TYR A 290 -16.13 6.21 -4.43
CA TYR A 290 -16.16 4.79 -4.02
C TYR A 290 -17.39 4.45 -3.18
N ILE A 291 -17.83 5.35 -2.26
CA ILE A 291 -19.09 5.17 -1.51
C ILE A 291 -20.28 5.02 -2.46
N LEU A 292 -20.30 5.80 -3.54
CA LEU A 292 -21.36 5.71 -4.55
C LEU A 292 -21.20 4.46 -5.43
N ALA A 293 -19.97 4.09 -5.79
CA ALA A 293 -19.67 2.92 -6.63
C ALA A 293 -20.07 1.58 -5.97
N GLU A 294 -20.07 1.49 -4.65
CA GLU A 294 -20.58 0.34 -3.89
C GLU A 294 -22.04 -0.02 -4.24
N ASN A 295 -22.82 0.93 -4.76
CA ASN A 295 -24.22 0.71 -5.14
C ASN A 295 -24.38 0.27 -6.60
N LEU A 296 -23.31 0.20 -7.38
CA LEU A 296 -23.35 -0.15 -8.81
C LEU A 296 -23.24 -1.66 -9.05
N ILE A 297 -22.61 -2.40 -8.12
CA ILE A 297 -22.39 -3.85 -8.18
C ILE A 297 -22.49 -4.42 -6.75
N PRO A 298 -22.67 -5.74 -6.57
CA PRO A 298 -22.50 -6.38 -5.27
C PRO A 298 -21.04 -6.24 -4.80
N VAL A 299 -20.80 -5.42 -3.77
CA VAL A 299 -19.48 -5.22 -3.16
C VAL A 299 -19.48 -5.82 -1.76
N GLU A 300 -18.56 -6.74 -1.50
CA GLU A 300 -18.34 -7.31 -0.16
C GLU A 300 -17.65 -6.29 0.76
N MET A 301 -16.60 -5.65 0.24
CA MET A 301 -15.79 -4.70 0.99
C MET A 301 -15.02 -3.76 0.07
N VAL A 302 -14.57 -2.65 0.65
CA VAL A 302 -13.71 -1.67 -0.01
C VAL A 302 -12.38 -1.62 0.74
N VAL A 303 -11.26 -1.91 0.05
CA VAL A 303 -9.92 -1.82 0.64
C VAL A 303 -9.49 -0.35 0.68
N PRO A 304 -9.30 0.26 1.87
CA PRO A 304 -9.15 1.72 2.01
C PRO A 304 -7.69 2.19 1.89
N ALA A 305 -6.95 1.71 0.89
CA ALA A 305 -5.53 2.05 0.71
C ALA A 305 -5.30 3.58 0.57
N GLY A 306 -6.22 4.29 -0.07
CA GLY A 306 -6.18 5.75 -0.16
C GLY A 306 -6.20 6.47 1.18
N THR A 307 -7.01 5.97 2.10
CA THR A 307 -7.10 6.49 3.47
C THR A 307 -5.86 6.16 4.26
N ALA A 308 -5.30 4.95 4.11
CA ALA A 308 -4.05 4.57 4.78
C ALA A 308 -2.88 5.49 4.38
N ILE A 309 -2.74 5.80 3.09
CA ILE A 309 -1.74 6.76 2.62
C ILE A 309 -2.03 8.16 3.18
N GLN A 310 -3.30 8.57 3.26
CA GLN A 310 -3.64 9.88 3.80
C GLN A 310 -3.44 9.99 5.32
N ASN A 311 -3.65 8.91 6.07
CA ASN A 311 -3.28 8.81 7.49
C ASN A 311 -1.77 8.94 7.66
N ALA A 312 -0.99 8.19 6.87
CA ALA A 312 0.47 8.25 6.91
C ALA A 312 1.02 9.66 6.59
N ARG A 313 0.34 10.42 5.73
CA ARG A 313 0.68 11.82 5.43
C ARG A 313 0.57 12.78 6.61
N THR A 314 -0.10 12.39 7.68
CA THR A 314 -0.20 13.18 8.93
C THR A 314 1.01 13.03 9.84
N SER A 315 1.94 12.13 9.50
CA SER A 315 3.18 11.89 10.25
C SER A 315 4.30 12.91 9.91
N PHE A 316 5.46 12.75 10.56
CA PHE A 316 6.68 13.53 10.30
C PHE A 316 7.16 13.47 8.85
N LEU A 317 6.72 12.48 8.07
CA LEU A 317 7.09 12.32 6.66
C LEU A 317 6.32 13.24 5.71
N GLY A 318 5.21 13.83 6.17
CA GLY A 318 4.36 14.67 5.32
C GLY A 318 3.97 13.96 4.03
N ASP A 319 4.30 14.52 2.87
CA ASP A 319 3.86 13.98 1.58
C ASP A 319 4.84 12.98 0.92
N GLY A 320 5.74 12.38 1.70
CA GLY A 320 6.88 11.57 1.24
C GLY A 320 6.57 10.13 0.78
N PHE A 321 5.38 9.83 0.26
CA PHE A 321 4.92 8.44 0.00
C PHE A 321 4.86 8.04 -1.47
N THR A 322 5.20 8.95 -2.38
CA THR A 322 5.19 8.70 -3.83
C THR A 322 6.60 8.78 -4.42
N SER A 323 6.85 8.01 -5.48
CA SER A 323 8.14 8.01 -6.19
C SER A 323 8.19 9.04 -7.33
N ASP A 324 7.05 9.36 -7.93
CA ASP A 324 6.92 10.26 -9.08
C ASP A 324 5.75 11.26 -8.94
N GLY A 325 5.25 11.43 -7.71
CA GLY A 325 4.10 12.28 -7.40
C GLY A 325 2.75 11.56 -7.47
N TYR A 326 2.70 10.28 -7.88
CA TYR A 326 1.44 9.53 -7.91
C TYR A 326 1.57 8.02 -7.70
N HIS A 327 2.59 7.34 -8.21
CA HIS A 327 2.89 5.95 -7.84
C HIS A 327 3.55 5.92 -6.47
N LEU A 328 3.26 4.88 -5.70
CA LEU A 328 3.84 4.73 -4.36
C LEU A 328 5.34 4.45 -4.46
N ASN A 329 6.10 5.02 -3.53
CA ASN A 329 7.44 4.51 -3.26
C ASN A 329 7.35 3.23 -2.41
N ASP A 330 8.48 2.56 -2.15
CA ASP A 330 8.50 1.29 -1.41
C ASP A 330 7.76 1.38 -0.06
N PHE A 331 7.91 2.50 0.64
CA PHE A 331 7.20 2.70 1.90
C PHE A 331 5.68 2.83 1.74
N GLY A 332 5.23 3.60 0.75
CA GLY A 332 3.81 3.66 0.39
C GLY A 332 3.26 2.29 0.00
N LYS A 333 4.00 1.50 -0.80
CA LYS A 333 3.60 0.14 -1.19
C LYS A 333 3.39 -0.75 0.02
N TYR A 334 4.28 -0.66 1.02
CA TYR A 334 4.13 -1.41 2.27
C TYR A 334 2.85 -1.04 3.03
N ILE A 335 2.51 0.26 3.11
CA ILE A 335 1.25 0.73 3.72
C ILE A 335 0.02 0.17 2.98
N ALA A 336 0.03 0.23 1.65
CA ALA A 336 -1.04 -0.32 0.84
C ALA A 336 -1.19 -1.82 1.06
N SER A 337 -0.09 -2.59 1.02
CA SER A 337 -0.10 -4.03 1.31
C SER A 337 -0.58 -4.35 2.74
N CYS A 338 -0.20 -3.57 3.74
CA CYS A 338 -0.69 -3.70 5.12
C CYS A 338 -2.21 -3.53 5.19
N THR A 339 -2.73 -2.54 4.45
CA THR A 339 -4.18 -2.26 4.38
C THR A 339 -4.93 -3.41 3.74
N TRP A 340 -4.39 -3.96 2.64
CA TRP A 340 -4.93 -5.14 1.97
C TRP A 340 -4.92 -6.37 2.88
N TYR A 341 -3.82 -6.61 3.60
CA TYR A 341 -3.69 -7.71 4.57
C TYR A 341 -4.80 -7.64 5.62
N GLU A 342 -4.92 -6.52 6.32
CA GLU A 342 -5.87 -6.40 7.42
C GLU A 342 -7.32 -6.44 6.93
N THR A 343 -7.60 -5.83 5.77
CA THR A 343 -8.95 -5.86 5.19
C THR A 343 -9.38 -7.28 4.82
N LEU A 344 -8.51 -8.07 4.18
CA LEU A 344 -8.87 -9.41 3.69
C LEU A 344 -8.89 -10.46 4.80
N PHE A 345 -8.01 -10.36 5.79
CA PHE A 345 -7.95 -11.32 6.90
C PHE A 345 -8.81 -10.93 8.10
N GLY A 346 -9.26 -9.68 8.21
CA GLY A 346 -9.96 -9.19 9.40
C GLY A 346 -9.09 -9.23 10.67
N GLU A 347 -7.77 -9.25 10.50
CA GLU A 347 -6.78 -9.36 11.57
C GLU A 347 -5.88 -8.12 11.53
N SER A 348 -5.69 -7.50 12.70
CA SER A 348 -4.83 -6.33 12.87
C SER A 348 -3.43 -6.58 12.29
N VAL A 349 -2.97 -5.68 11.41
CA VAL A 349 -1.61 -5.72 10.85
C VAL A 349 -0.55 -5.23 11.84
N ILE A 350 -0.94 -4.52 12.89
CA ILE A 350 -0.03 -4.08 13.96
C ILE A 350 0.65 -5.30 14.61
N GLY A 351 1.97 -5.28 14.62
CA GLY A 351 2.80 -6.37 15.16
C GLY A 351 3.11 -7.48 14.15
N ASN A 352 2.74 -7.32 12.88
CA ASN A 352 3.17 -8.24 11.82
C ASN A 352 4.70 -8.22 11.72
N SER A 353 5.33 -9.39 11.75
CA SER A 353 6.79 -9.54 11.79
C SER A 353 7.49 -9.46 10.43
N TYR A 354 6.75 -9.29 9.32
CA TYR A 354 7.36 -9.06 8.02
C TYR A 354 7.99 -7.67 7.97
N SER A 355 9.31 -7.64 7.80
CA SER A 355 10.14 -6.44 7.72
C SER A 355 10.70 -6.32 6.30
N PRO A 356 10.25 -5.36 5.48
CA PRO A 356 10.86 -5.09 4.18
C PRO A 356 12.35 -4.75 4.33
N ASP A 357 13.16 -5.21 3.37
CA ASP A 357 14.60 -4.96 3.38
C ASP A 357 14.91 -3.46 3.37
N GLY A 358 15.73 -3.00 4.31
CA GLY A 358 16.14 -1.59 4.42
C GLY A 358 15.10 -0.64 5.02
N MET A 359 13.92 -1.13 5.44
CA MET A 359 12.91 -0.31 6.10
C MET A 359 13.14 -0.24 7.61
N LEU A 360 13.18 0.96 8.17
CA LEU A 360 13.44 1.16 9.60
C LEU A 360 12.25 0.69 10.47
N PRO A 361 12.49 0.18 11.70
CA PRO A 361 11.42 -0.28 12.60
C PRO A 361 10.31 0.75 12.82
N LEU A 362 10.66 2.02 13.04
CA LEU A 362 9.66 3.08 13.22
C LEU A 362 8.79 3.31 11.98
N TYR A 363 9.34 3.12 10.78
CA TYR A 363 8.59 3.24 9.54
C TYR A 363 7.62 2.07 9.41
N ILE A 364 8.06 0.86 9.74
CA ILE A 364 7.19 -0.32 9.78
C ILE A 364 6.03 -0.11 10.75
N GLU A 365 6.29 0.35 11.97
CA GLU A 365 5.26 0.65 12.98
C GLU A 365 4.28 1.72 12.48
N LEU A 366 4.78 2.82 11.90
CA LEU A 366 3.95 3.88 11.32
C LEU A 366 3.05 3.32 10.21
N ALA A 367 3.60 2.51 9.30
CA ALA A 367 2.83 1.96 8.19
C ALA A 367 1.72 1.02 8.65
N GLN A 368 2.03 0.15 9.63
CA GLN A 368 1.05 -0.74 10.23
C GLN A 368 -0.06 0.05 10.93
N GLN A 369 0.30 1.10 11.70
CA GLN A 369 -0.69 1.97 12.33
C GLN A 369 -1.56 2.70 11.30
N ALA A 370 -0.96 3.27 10.25
CA ALA A 370 -1.68 4.00 9.21
C ALA A 370 -2.72 3.12 8.50
N ALA A 371 -2.34 1.88 8.19
CA ALA A 371 -3.22 0.86 7.60
C ALA A 371 -4.33 0.44 8.56
N HIS A 372 -4.00 0.15 9.83
CA HIS A 372 -4.96 -0.25 10.86
C HIS A 372 -6.05 0.82 11.05
N GLU A 373 -5.64 2.08 11.25
CA GLU A 373 -6.58 3.19 11.41
C GLU A 373 -7.46 3.37 10.17
N ALA A 374 -6.92 3.15 8.97
CA ALA A 374 -7.71 3.21 7.74
C ALA A 374 -8.73 2.07 7.64
N VAL A 375 -8.44 0.88 8.16
CA VAL A 375 -9.44 -0.20 8.20
C VAL A 375 -10.54 0.11 9.21
N LEU A 376 -10.20 0.70 10.36
CA LEU A 376 -11.19 1.11 11.37
C LEU A 376 -12.05 2.30 10.93
N THR A 377 -11.44 3.25 10.21
CA THR A 377 -12.06 4.52 9.79
C THR A 377 -11.86 4.78 8.29
N PRO A 378 -12.46 3.96 7.40
CA PRO A 378 -12.09 3.90 5.99
C PRO A 378 -12.37 5.16 5.19
N ASN A 379 -13.20 6.08 5.66
CA ASN A 379 -13.64 7.26 4.91
C ASN A 379 -13.18 8.59 5.52
N GLU A 380 -12.37 8.55 6.58
CA GLU A 380 -11.91 9.73 7.30
C GLU A 380 -10.41 9.64 7.56
N ILE A 381 -9.73 10.78 7.63
CA ILE A 381 -8.32 10.82 7.99
C ILE A 381 -8.20 10.72 9.51
N THR A 382 -7.43 9.75 9.97
CA THR A 382 -7.00 9.65 11.35
C THR A 382 -5.59 10.23 11.48
N GLU A 383 -5.45 11.26 12.30
CA GLU A 383 -4.14 11.86 12.58
C GLU A 383 -3.28 10.92 13.43
N LEU A 384 -2.09 10.60 12.93
CA LEU A 384 -1.12 9.75 13.60
C LEU A 384 -0.24 10.60 14.53
N THR A 385 -0.83 11.14 15.60
CA THR A 385 -0.17 12.09 16.51
C THR A 385 1.14 11.56 17.10
N ASP A 386 1.19 10.26 17.37
CA ASP A 386 2.38 9.59 17.93
C ASP A 386 3.54 9.50 16.93
N TYR A 387 3.28 9.77 15.66
CA TYR A 387 4.25 9.74 14.56
C TYR A 387 4.45 11.13 13.93
N GLN A 388 4.03 12.21 14.59
CA GLN A 388 4.31 13.58 14.11
C GLN A 388 5.72 14.06 14.46
N ASP A 389 6.33 13.44 15.47
CA ASP A 389 7.73 13.63 15.85
C ASP A 389 8.46 12.32 15.58
N PRO A 390 9.49 12.28 14.72
CA PRO A 390 10.29 11.07 14.51
C PRO A 390 11.03 10.64 15.79
N GLY A 391 11.14 11.54 16.78
CA GLY A 391 11.82 11.30 18.03
C GLY A 391 13.32 11.58 17.96
N GLY A 392 13.99 11.22 19.05
CA GLY A 392 15.34 11.67 19.34
C GLY A 392 15.31 12.92 20.21
N ASN A 393 16.20 12.97 21.20
CA ASN A 393 16.22 14.03 22.22
C ASN A 393 17.51 14.86 22.17
N GLY A 394 18.34 14.69 21.13
CA GLY A 394 19.60 15.40 21.00
C GLY A 394 20.69 14.92 21.97
N ILE A 395 20.48 13.80 22.65
CA ILE A 395 21.43 13.23 23.63
C ILE A 395 21.90 11.87 23.11
N LEU A 396 23.15 11.76 22.68
CA LEU A 396 23.72 10.47 22.27
C LEU A 396 23.95 9.58 23.48
N THR A 397 23.31 8.42 23.53
CA THR A 397 23.53 7.40 24.58
C THR A 397 24.30 6.18 24.09
N GLN A 398 24.53 6.10 22.78
CA GLN A 398 25.28 5.03 22.11
C GLN A 398 25.96 5.57 20.85
N PRO A 399 26.95 4.85 20.29
CA PRO A 399 27.65 5.32 19.10
C PRO A 399 26.74 5.44 17.87
N VAL A 400 26.99 6.47 17.07
CA VAL A 400 26.40 6.70 15.75
C VAL A 400 27.49 6.53 14.70
N PHE A 401 27.16 5.86 13.60
CA PHE A 401 28.09 5.57 12.50
C PHE A 401 27.60 6.24 11.22
N ILE A 402 28.53 6.84 10.47
CA ILE A 402 28.24 7.57 9.24
C ILE A 402 29.15 7.05 8.13
N ASN A 403 28.53 6.69 7.00
CA ASN A 403 29.18 6.18 5.81
C ASN A 403 29.08 7.23 4.68
N PHE A 404 30.21 7.69 4.18
CA PHE A 404 30.29 8.72 3.14
C PHE A 404 30.28 8.08 1.75
N SER A 405 29.08 7.72 1.26
CA SER A 405 28.88 6.88 0.06
C SER A 405 27.62 7.27 -0.71
N THR A 406 27.64 7.09 -2.04
CA THR A 406 26.45 7.29 -2.90
C THR A 406 25.89 6.01 -3.51
N SER A 407 26.38 4.84 -3.09
CA SER A 407 25.89 3.55 -3.60
C SER A 407 25.34 2.69 -2.48
N ASP A 408 26.25 2.09 -1.71
CA ASP A 408 25.92 1.06 -0.73
C ASP A 408 26.02 1.65 0.68
N ASN A 409 25.07 1.29 1.52
CA ASN A 409 25.06 1.62 2.92
C ASN A 409 24.62 0.41 3.76
N PRO A 410 25.52 -0.16 4.58
CA PRO A 410 25.17 -1.30 5.40
C PRO A 410 24.27 -0.91 6.57
N ASP A 411 23.56 -1.90 7.11
CA ASP A 411 22.68 -1.73 8.26
C ASP A 411 23.42 -1.13 9.47
N GLY A 412 22.73 -0.24 10.17
CA GLY A 412 23.27 0.47 11.34
C GLY A 412 24.23 1.63 11.01
N TRP A 413 24.47 1.92 9.74
CA TRP A 413 25.21 3.11 9.29
C TRP A 413 24.26 4.17 8.72
N ASN A 414 24.56 5.44 8.97
CA ASN A 414 23.86 6.56 8.34
C ASN A 414 24.49 6.83 6.97
N ALA A 415 23.67 6.72 5.92
CA ALA A 415 24.10 7.00 4.56
C ALA A 415 24.25 8.51 4.33
N TYR A 416 25.48 9.00 4.25
CA TYR A 416 25.75 10.37 3.82
C TYR A 416 25.94 10.39 2.30
N THR A 417 24.83 10.56 1.57
CA THR A 417 24.78 10.35 0.11
C THR A 417 25.04 11.60 -0.74
N GLY A 418 25.20 12.78 -0.13
CA GLY A 418 25.53 13.98 -0.88
C GLY A 418 26.68 14.77 -0.29
N PHE A 419 27.61 15.09 -1.19
CA PHE A 419 28.84 15.81 -0.90
C PHE A 419 28.73 17.32 -1.24
N LEU A 420 27.57 17.76 -1.74
CA LEU A 420 27.30 19.14 -2.10
C LEU A 420 26.75 19.93 -0.91
N GLU A 421 26.94 21.24 -0.94
CA GLU A 421 26.41 22.17 0.05
C GLU A 421 24.87 22.10 0.10
N GLY A 422 24.32 22.09 1.31
CA GLY A 422 22.89 21.98 1.58
C GLY A 422 22.35 20.55 1.67
N VAL A 423 23.17 19.52 1.43
CA VAL A 423 22.76 18.13 1.68
C VAL A 423 22.91 17.81 3.17
N ALA A 424 21.89 17.17 3.75
CA ALA A 424 21.88 16.77 5.15
C ALA A 424 21.31 15.37 5.37
N ILE A 425 21.72 14.75 6.47
CA ILE A 425 21.01 13.67 7.15
C ILE A 425 20.20 14.33 8.27
N PRO A 426 18.87 14.53 8.10
CA PRO A 426 18.09 15.40 8.98
C PRO A 426 17.94 14.89 10.41
N ASN A 427 17.95 13.56 10.60
CA ASN A 427 17.93 12.95 11.92
C ASN A 427 18.69 11.63 11.83
N MET A 428 19.92 11.62 12.32
CA MET A 428 20.74 10.42 12.30
C MET A 428 20.13 9.34 13.18
N ILE A 429 20.33 8.09 12.80
CA ILE A 429 19.89 6.91 13.54
C ILE A 429 21.05 6.27 14.30
N TYR A 430 20.74 5.63 15.42
CA TYR A 430 21.63 4.67 16.03
C TYR A 430 21.61 3.32 15.28
N THR A 431 22.50 2.40 15.67
CA THR A 431 22.55 1.04 15.11
C THR A 431 21.28 0.21 15.34
N ASN A 432 20.46 0.58 16.33
CA ASN A 432 19.17 -0.03 16.59
C ASN A 432 17.99 0.60 15.80
N GLY A 433 18.28 1.57 14.92
CA GLY A 433 17.29 2.25 14.08
C GLY A 433 16.53 3.40 14.75
N GLN A 434 16.76 3.67 16.04
CA GLN A 434 16.13 4.80 16.72
C GLN A 434 16.78 6.12 16.30
N PHE A 435 15.97 7.17 16.19
CA PHE A 435 16.40 8.51 15.87
C PHE A 435 17.13 9.17 17.05
N THR A 436 18.17 9.95 16.72
CA THR A 436 19.04 10.63 17.68
C THR A 436 18.56 12.04 18.03
N GLY A 437 17.84 12.68 17.10
CA GLY A 437 17.51 14.11 17.14
C GLY A 437 18.65 14.99 16.60
N ILE A 438 19.72 14.39 16.05
CA ILE A 438 20.92 15.11 15.59
C ILE A 438 21.00 15.06 14.08
N GLU A 439 21.12 16.23 13.47
CA GLU A 439 21.32 16.42 12.03
C GLU A 439 22.82 16.46 11.70
N ALA A 440 23.19 15.99 10.50
CA ALA A 440 24.50 16.23 9.89
C ALA A 440 24.32 16.90 8.52
N ALA A 441 24.80 18.13 8.34
CA ALA A 441 24.58 18.94 7.15
C ALA A 441 25.89 19.47 6.53
N THR A 442 26.02 19.36 5.21
CA THR A 442 27.18 19.86 4.47
C THR A 442 27.02 21.37 4.26
N THR A 443 27.82 22.17 4.96
CA THR A 443 27.79 23.65 4.86
C THR A 443 28.91 24.20 3.98
N SER A 444 29.94 23.41 3.70
CA SER A 444 30.87 23.64 2.59
C SER A 444 31.12 22.33 1.87
N ARG A 445 30.83 22.29 0.58
CA ARG A 445 30.90 21.07 -0.24
C ARG A 445 32.26 20.38 -0.20
N PHE A 446 32.26 19.07 -0.38
CA PHE A 446 33.41 18.34 -0.89
C PHE A 446 33.43 18.43 -2.43
N ARG A 447 34.56 18.05 -3.05
CA ARG A 447 34.69 18.03 -4.50
C ARG A 447 33.87 16.91 -5.11
N GLY A 448 33.92 15.72 -4.52
CA GLY A 448 33.29 14.54 -5.08
C GLY A 448 33.36 13.34 -4.15
N VAL A 449 32.85 12.23 -4.67
CA VAL A 449 32.79 10.93 -4.02
C VAL A 449 33.50 9.88 -4.88
N ASN A 450 34.11 8.89 -4.25
CA ASN A 450 34.62 7.70 -4.92
C ASN A 450 34.28 6.44 -4.11
N ASN A 451 33.34 5.63 -4.62
CA ASN A 451 32.81 4.45 -3.92
C ASN A 451 33.74 3.20 -3.94
N THR A 452 34.88 3.25 -4.64
CA THR A 452 35.68 2.03 -4.90
C THR A 452 37.19 2.18 -4.67
N SER A 453 37.64 3.35 -4.23
CA SER A 453 39.07 3.69 -4.21
C SER A 453 39.77 3.53 -2.87
N GLY A 454 39.02 3.28 -1.79
CA GLY A 454 39.56 2.99 -0.46
C GLY A 454 39.95 1.53 -0.27
N ALA A 455 40.30 1.19 0.97
CA ALA A 455 40.68 -0.15 1.39
C ALA A 455 39.54 -1.14 1.16
N GLY A 456 39.86 -2.26 0.50
CA GLY A 456 38.87 -3.29 0.22
C GLY A 456 38.61 -4.26 1.36
N SER A 457 39.32 -4.10 2.49
CA SER A 457 39.12 -4.77 3.78
C SER A 457 39.94 -4.01 4.81
N THR A 458 39.47 -3.94 6.06
CA THR A 458 40.14 -3.16 7.11
C THR A 458 40.28 -3.93 8.41
N THR A 459 41.20 -3.48 9.25
CA THR A 459 41.36 -3.95 10.64
C THR A 459 41.33 -2.73 11.54
N THR A 460 40.12 -2.29 11.89
CA THR A 460 39.87 -1.09 12.71
C THR A 460 38.84 -1.40 13.80
N ASP A 461 38.75 -0.53 14.80
CA ASP A 461 37.75 -0.63 15.88
C ASP A 461 36.34 -0.16 15.43
N LEU A 462 36.20 0.32 14.19
CA LEU A 462 34.92 0.65 13.58
C LEU A 462 34.18 -0.58 13.05
N ASN A 463 34.85 -1.72 12.87
CA ASN A 463 34.29 -2.97 12.33
C ASN A 463 33.39 -2.74 11.10
N MET A 464 33.89 -1.94 10.16
CA MET A 464 33.11 -1.48 9.01
C MET A 464 33.08 -2.51 7.88
N ASP A 465 31.96 -2.58 7.15
CA ASP A 465 31.86 -3.34 5.90
C ASP A 465 32.80 -2.78 4.82
N ASP A 466 33.22 -3.63 3.89
CA ASP A 466 34.10 -3.23 2.79
C ASP A 466 33.52 -2.07 1.95
N SER A 467 32.19 -2.00 1.81
CA SER A 467 31.50 -0.91 1.12
C SER A 467 31.78 0.45 1.77
N VAL A 468 31.85 0.50 3.10
CA VAL A 468 32.15 1.71 3.87
C VAL A 468 33.62 2.09 3.70
N SER A 469 34.55 1.15 3.84
CA SER A 469 35.98 1.45 3.75
C SER A 469 36.44 1.78 2.33
N LYS A 470 35.75 1.29 1.30
CA LYS A 470 36.03 1.60 -0.12
C LYS A 470 35.53 2.98 -0.52
N SER A 471 34.46 3.46 0.10
CA SER A 471 33.82 4.71 -0.27
C SER A 471 34.40 5.91 0.47
N ASN A 472 34.57 7.03 -0.23
CA ASN A 472 35.06 8.27 0.36
C ASN A 472 34.51 9.51 -0.30
N PHE A 473 34.26 10.54 0.51
CA PHE A 473 34.25 11.91 0.05
C PHE A 473 35.68 12.43 -0.02
N TYR A 474 35.97 13.25 -1.03
CA TYR A 474 37.30 13.82 -1.22
C TYR A 474 37.24 15.25 -1.75
N SER A 475 38.33 15.97 -1.49
CA SER A 475 38.60 17.32 -2.00
C SER A 475 40.10 17.51 -2.16
N HIS A 476 40.52 18.65 -2.68
CA HIS A 476 41.92 18.98 -2.90
C HIS A 476 42.17 20.48 -2.65
N ALA A 477 43.16 20.78 -1.81
CA ALA A 477 43.44 22.14 -1.38
C ALA A 477 44.28 22.95 -2.38
N LEU A 478 44.85 22.31 -3.41
CA LEU A 478 45.54 22.97 -4.51
C LEU A 478 44.94 22.59 -5.86
N ALA A 479 45.28 23.34 -6.92
CA ALA A 479 44.68 23.18 -8.24
C ALA A 479 44.95 21.79 -8.84
N TRP A 480 43.92 21.18 -9.46
CA TRP A 480 44.00 19.85 -10.09
C TRP A 480 43.40 19.85 -11.49
N GLY A 481 44.21 20.15 -12.51
CA GLY A 481 43.72 20.36 -13.87
C GLY A 481 42.84 21.61 -13.95
N SER A 482 41.65 21.53 -14.55
CA SER A 482 40.67 22.63 -14.58
C SER A 482 39.81 22.74 -13.31
N ASN A 483 40.15 21.99 -12.26
CA ASN A 483 39.35 21.89 -11.05
C ASN A 483 39.90 22.87 -9.99
N ASP A 484 39.10 23.86 -9.60
CA ASP A 484 39.47 24.92 -8.62
C ASP A 484 39.67 24.39 -7.19
N PRO A 485 40.68 24.85 -6.44
CA PRO A 485 40.93 24.39 -5.08
C PRO A 485 39.71 24.47 -4.15
N ILE A 486 39.58 23.49 -3.26
CA ILE A 486 38.69 23.53 -2.09
C ILE A 486 39.56 23.31 -0.87
N GLU A 487 39.99 24.40 -0.22
CA GLU A 487 40.93 24.34 0.91
C GLU A 487 40.34 23.60 2.12
N GLU A 488 39.04 23.73 2.34
CA GLU A 488 38.32 23.14 3.46
C GLU A 488 36.91 22.72 3.02
N SER A 489 36.47 21.55 3.47
CA SER A 489 35.09 21.06 3.39
C SER A 489 34.49 21.00 4.80
N ILE A 490 33.20 21.29 4.95
CA ILE A 490 32.58 21.50 6.27
C ILE A 490 31.27 20.72 6.40
N ILE A 491 31.16 19.97 7.50
CA ILE A 491 29.94 19.33 7.97
C ILE A 491 29.57 19.95 9.32
N GLU A 492 28.35 20.45 9.44
CA GLU A 492 27.75 20.89 10.69
C GLU A 492 26.91 19.75 11.28
N PHE A 493 27.19 19.38 12.53
CA PHE A 493 26.30 18.55 13.32
C PHE A 493 25.48 19.47 14.24
N SER A 494 24.15 19.35 14.24
CA SER A 494 23.26 20.20 15.02
C SER A 494 22.15 19.41 15.72
N GLY A 495 21.58 19.98 16.78
CA GLY A 495 20.54 19.33 17.59
C GLY A 495 21.06 18.66 18.86
N PHE A 496 22.28 18.96 19.32
CA PHE A 496 22.77 18.48 20.61
C PHE A 496 22.10 19.25 21.76
N GLU A 497 21.46 18.53 22.69
CA GLU A 497 20.70 19.12 23.81
C GLU A 497 21.38 18.94 25.18
N SER A 498 22.51 18.22 25.24
CA SER A 498 23.30 18.06 26.47
C SER A 498 24.65 18.76 26.40
N ASN A 499 25.19 19.07 27.58
CA ASN A 499 26.57 19.51 27.75
C ASN A 499 27.54 18.32 27.85
N ASP A 500 27.14 17.13 27.38
CA ASP A 500 28.02 15.96 27.41
C ASP A 500 29.19 16.16 26.44
N THR A 501 30.21 15.34 26.64
CA THR A 501 31.35 15.29 25.73
C THR A 501 31.28 14.06 24.84
N TYR A 502 31.85 14.20 23.65
CA TYR A 502 31.79 13.19 22.61
C TYR A 502 33.20 12.86 22.09
N GLU A 503 33.34 11.65 21.56
CA GLU A 503 34.49 11.21 20.80
C GLU A 503 34.10 11.04 19.33
N PHE A 504 34.86 11.68 18.45
CA PHE A 504 34.73 11.54 17.00
C PHE A 504 35.91 10.76 16.47
N CYS A 505 35.67 9.56 15.95
CA CYS A 505 36.69 8.70 15.35
C CYS A 505 36.53 8.63 13.84
N PHE A 506 37.59 9.00 13.13
CA PHE A 506 37.63 9.12 11.68
C PHE A 506 38.41 7.97 11.06
N PHE A 507 37.94 7.50 9.91
CA PHE A 507 38.69 6.67 9.00
C PHE A 507 38.70 7.29 7.61
N ALA A 508 39.86 7.27 6.97
CA ALA A 508 40.02 7.62 5.57
C ALA A 508 40.98 6.68 4.86
N SER A 509 40.70 6.39 3.59
CA SER A 509 41.50 5.49 2.76
C SER A 509 41.43 5.83 1.28
N ARG A 510 42.60 5.82 0.65
CA ARG A 510 42.81 5.91 -0.80
C ARG A 510 43.94 4.97 -1.22
N ASN A 511 43.60 3.89 -1.91
CA ASN A 511 44.52 2.83 -2.34
C ASN A 511 45.33 3.16 -3.60
N ASN A 512 46.42 2.43 -3.83
CA ASN A 512 47.25 2.52 -5.03
C ASN A 512 47.84 3.92 -5.25
N VAL A 513 48.30 4.54 -4.16
CA VAL A 513 48.99 5.84 -4.17
C VAL A 513 50.33 5.72 -3.46
N SER A 514 51.30 6.57 -3.79
CA SER A 514 52.66 6.53 -3.21
C SER A 514 53.02 7.79 -2.44
N ASP A 515 52.14 8.79 -2.45
CA ASP A 515 52.25 10.03 -1.69
C ASP A 515 51.55 9.89 -0.32
N ASN A 516 51.88 10.77 0.61
CA ASN A 516 51.17 10.94 1.88
C ASN A 516 50.00 11.90 1.66
N ARG A 517 48.80 11.45 2.02
CA ARG A 517 47.54 12.18 1.87
C ARG A 517 46.96 12.52 3.24
N ASP A 518 47.82 13.07 4.10
CA ASP A 518 47.49 13.55 5.43
C ASP A 518 46.25 14.42 5.38
N THR A 519 45.22 14.01 6.08
CA THR A 519 43.95 14.71 6.20
C THR A 519 43.80 15.19 7.63
N LYS A 520 43.55 16.50 7.79
CA LYS A 520 43.30 17.12 9.08
C LYS A 520 41.80 17.23 9.30
N TYR A 521 41.35 16.69 10.43
CA TYR A 521 40.00 16.86 10.95
C TYR A 521 40.06 17.86 12.10
N THR A 522 39.26 18.92 12.04
CA THR A 522 39.13 19.89 13.13
C THR A 522 37.68 19.96 13.56
N LEU A 523 37.43 19.74 14.84
CA LEU A 523 36.11 19.86 15.44
C LEU A 523 36.04 21.15 16.24
N VAL A 524 34.99 21.94 15.98
CA VAL A 524 34.75 23.23 16.63
C VAL A 524 33.36 23.21 17.24
N GLY A 525 33.29 23.25 18.56
CA GLY A 525 32.05 23.46 19.32
C GLY A 525 32.32 24.45 20.46
N ALA A 526 31.99 24.09 21.70
CA ALA A 526 32.42 24.84 22.88
C ALA A 526 33.95 24.80 23.07
N ASN A 527 34.60 23.77 22.53
CA ASN A 527 36.04 23.62 22.42
C ASN A 527 36.48 23.32 20.98
N GLU A 528 37.76 23.54 20.70
CA GLU A 528 38.37 23.26 19.40
C GLU A 528 39.53 22.28 19.55
N GLN A 529 39.51 21.22 18.74
CA GLN A 529 40.53 20.18 18.71
C GLN A 529 40.71 19.67 17.28
N SER A 530 41.90 19.15 16.98
CA SER A 530 42.20 18.58 15.67
C SER A 530 43.06 17.34 15.75
N ALA A 531 42.91 16.46 14.77
CA ALA A 531 43.79 15.31 14.58
C ALA A 531 43.98 15.00 13.10
N ASN A 532 45.04 14.26 12.79
CA ASN A 532 45.48 13.99 11.43
C ASN A 532 45.51 12.48 11.14
N LEU A 533 45.14 12.11 9.91
CA LEU A 533 45.21 10.73 9.42
C LEU A 533 45.72 10.72 7.97
N ASP A 534 46.76 9.93 7.71
CA ASP A 534 47.19 9.66 6.33
C ASP A 534 46.24 8.66 5.68
N ALA A 535 45.51 9.11 4.65
CA ALA A 535 44.59 8.26 3.90
C ALA A 535 45.30 7.31 2.94
N ALA A 536 46.59 7.52 2.65
CA ALA A 536 47.32 6.76 1.63
C ALA A 536 47.46 5.28 1.99
N ASN A 537 46.80 4.42 1.20
CA ASN A 537 46.75 2.96 1.40
C ASN A 537 46.38 2.53 2.84
N ASN A 538 45.64 3.37 3.56
CA ASN A 538 45.28 3.09 4.94
C ASN A 538 44.22 2.01 5.01
N ALA A 539 44.51 0.92 5.74
CA ALA A 539 43.56 -0.17 5.98
C ALA A 539 43.40 -0.48 7.48
N THR A 540 44.12 0.22 8.37
CA THR A 540 44.23 -0.18 9.78
C THR A 540 44.09 0.96 10.77
N ASN A 541 44.38 2.20 10.37
CA ASN A 541 44.47 3.31 11.31
C ASN A 541 43.18 4.12 11.32
N THR A 542 42.70 4.41 12.52
CA THR A 542 41.69 5.43 12.81
C THR A 542 42.33 6.56 13.60
N VAL A 543 41.72 7.74 13.59
CA VAL A 543 42.13 8.84 14.47
C VAL A 543 40.91 9.36 15.22
N CYS A 544 41.03 9.57 16.54
CA CYS A 544 39.93 10.01 17.38
C CYS A 544 40.22 11.36 18.04
N ILE A 545 39.18 12.18 18.16
CA ILE A 545 39.19 13.45 18.88
C ILE A 545 38.20 13.32 20.04
N SER A 546 38.70 13.35 21.27
CA SER A 546 37.92 13.12 22.50
C SER A 546 37.71 14.41 23.29
N ASN A 547 36.67 14.43 24.11
CA ASN A 547 36.18 15.54 24.92
C ASN A 547 35.59 16.69 24.09
N VAL A 548 35.03 16.40 22.92
CA VAL A 548 34.40 17.40 22.05
C VAL A 548 33.03 17.75 22.63
N GLN A 549 32.72 19.02 22.79
CA GLN A 549 31.45 19.49 23.34
C GLN A 549 30.77 20.42 22.34
N ALA A 550 29.46 20.28 22.17
CA ALA A 550 28.66 21.18 21.35
C ALA A 550 28.72 22.63 21.87
N ASP A 551 28.59 23.59 20.97
CA ASP A 551 28.51 25.00 21.34
C ASP A 551 27.19 25.35 22.05
N ALA A 552 27.02 26.62 22.44
CA ALA A 552 25.80 27.08 23.13
C ALA A 552 24.52 26.98 22.28
N ASN A 553 24.62 26.70 20.98
CA ASN A 553 23.50 26.48 20.06
C ASN A 553 23.31 24.98 19.75
N GLY A 554 23.99 24.07 20.45
CA GLY A 554 23.91 22.64 20.21
C GLY A 554 24.58 22.21 18.92
N LYS A 555 25.68 22.89 18.50
CA LYS A 555 26.39 22.60 17.25
C LYS A 555 27.83 22.13 17.44
N ILE A 556 28.26 21.22 16.57
CA ILE A 556 29.67 20.83 16.38
C ILE A 556 29.99 20.95 14.89
N ILE A 557 31.01 21.73 14.55
CA ILE A 557 31.48 21.90 13.17
C ILE A 557 32.68 21.01 12.92
N LEU A 558 32.56 20.07 11.99
CA LEU A 558 33.67 19.30 11.43
C LEU A 558 34.21 19.98 10.19
N LYS A 559 35.48 20.39 10.25
CA LYS A 559 36.28 20.87 9.14
C LYS A 559 37.23 19.78 8.68
N VAL A 560 37.23 19.51 7.38
CA VAL A 560 38.12 18.53 6.74
C VAL A 560 38.99 19.27 5.73
N ALA A 561 40.31 19.16 5.88
CA ALA A 561 41.28 19.84 5.04
C ALA A 561 42.54 18.99 4.85
N ALA A 562 43.43 19.42 3.96
CA ALA A 562 44.77 18.83 3.87
C ALA A 562 45.58 19.13 5.13
N GLY A 563 46.23 18.10 5.70
CA GLY A 563 47.11 18.26 6.85
C GLY A 563 48.49 18.79 6.47
N ASP A 564 49.22 19.31 7.46
CA ASP A 564 50.54 19.93 7.26
C ASP A 564 51.59 18.94 6.73
N SER A 565 51.38 17.62 6.93
CA SER A 565 52.27 16.56 6.43
C SER A 565 51.87 16.03 5.04
N ASN A 566 50.80 16.56 4.45
CA ASN A 566 50.31 16.14 3.14
C ASN A 566 51.33 16.53 2.06
N ASN A 567 51.87 15.53 1.35
CA ASN A 567 52.88 15.76 0.32
C ASN A 567 52.38 15.45 -1.10
N ASN A 568 51.08 15.15 -1.25
CA ASN A 568 50.46 15.04 -2.55
C ASN A 568 50.46 16.42 -3.23
N GLY A 569 50.82 16.48 -4.51
CA GLY A 569 50.98 17.74 -5.25
C GLY A 569 49.71 18.58 -5.43
N ASN A 570 48.53 17.99 -5.20
CA ASN A 570 47.25 18.70 -5.21
C ASN A 570 46.66 18.86 -3.79
N GLN A 571 47.33 18.35 -2.76
CA GLN A 571 46.86 18.31 -1.38
C GLN A 571 45.45 17.69 -1.25
N PHE A 572 45.28 16.49 -1.80
CA PHE A 572 44.04 15.73 -1.63
C PHE A 572 43.80 15.33 -0.17
N TYR A 573 42.55 15.43 0.28
CA TYR A 573 42.08 14.98 1.60
C TYR A 573 40.75 14.21 1.49
N TYR A 574 40.48 13.36 2.48
CA TYR A 574 39.49 12.28 2.39
C TYR A 574 38.71 12.05 3.68
N ILE A 575 37.49 11.54 3.57
CA ILE A 575 36.76 10.93 4.69
C ILE A 575 35.92 9.77 4.17
N ASN A 576 36.01 8.60 4.81
CA ASN A 576 35.29 7.39 4.44
C ASN A 576 34.21 7.05 5.47
N ALA A 577 34.59 7.13 6.76
CA ALA A 577 33.72 6.78 7.87
C ALA A 577 33.96 7.69 9.08
N LEU A 578 32.88 7.88 9.85
CA LEU A 578 32.89 8.58 11.13
C LEU A 578 32.07 7.79 12.16
N ARG A 579 32.63 7.59 13.36
CA ARG A 579 31.89 7.21 14.57
C ARG A 579 31.84 8.40 15.53
N ILE A 580 30.64 8.71 16.03
CA ILE A 580 30.42 9.66 17.12
C ILE A 580 29.95 8.87 18.33
N SER A 581 30.72 8.90 19.42
CA SER A 581 30.40 8.18 20.67
C SER A 581 30.22 9.15 21.82
N PRO A 582 29.25 8.94 22.72
CA PRO A 582 29.22 9.65 24.00
C PRO A 582 30.39 9.24 24.89
N GLN A 583 30.84 10.14 25.77
CA GLN A 583 31.94 9.91 26.71
C GLN A 583 31.56 10.12 28.17
#